data_AF-A0A5N8HMK5-F1
#
_entry.id   AF-A0A5N8HMK5-F1
#
_cell.length_a   1.000
_cell.length_b   1.000
_cell.length_c   1.000
_cell.angle_alpha   90.00
_cell.angle_beta   90.00
_cell.angle_gamma   90.00
#
_symmetry.space_group_name_H-M   'P 1'
#
loop_
_entity.id
_entity.type
_entity.pdbx_description
1 polymer ?
#
loop_
_entity_poly.entity_id
_entity_poly.type
_entity_poly.pdbx_seq_one_letter_code
_entity_poly.pdbx_strand_id
1 'polypeptide(L)'
;MANSITADEIREQFSQAMSAMYQQEVPQYGTLLELVADVNLAVLENNPQLHEKMVNADELARLNVERHGAIRVGTAQELATLRRMFAIMGMYPVSYYDLSQAGVPVHSTAFRPIDDASLARNPFRVFTSLLRLELIENEILRQKAAEILRQRDIFTPRCRQLLEEYEQQGGFNETQAQEFVQEALETFRWHQSATVDEETYRALHNEHRLIADVVCFPGCHINHLTPRTLDIDRVQSMMPECG
;
A
#
# COMPACT_ATOMS: atom_id res chain seq x y z
N MET A 1 -30.77 -12.85 7.79
CA MET A 1 -29.99 -11.84 7.06
C MET A 1 -28.54 -12.25 7.26
N ALA A 2 -27.81 -12.58 6.20
CA ALA A 2 -26.41 -12.97 6.33
C ALA A 2 -25.64 -11.82 6.99
N ASN A 3 -24.87 -12.10 8.04
CA ASN A 3 -24.04 -11.11 8.72
C ASN A 3 -22.99 -10.59 7.73
N SER A 4 -23.30 -9.51 7.03
CA SER A 4 -22.37 -8.85 6.12
C SER A 4 -21.31 -8.12 6.95
N ILE A 5 -20.05 -8.35 6.61
CA ILE A 5 -18.92 -7.66 7.23
C ILE A 5 -18.81 -6.23 6.67
N THR A 6 -18.38 -5.29 7.50
CA THR A 6 -18.23 -3.89 7.08
C THR A 6 -16.95 -3.67 6.28
N ALA A 7 -16.91 -2.65 5.41
CA ALA A 7 -15.71 -2.28 4.67
C ALA A 7 -14.53 -1.92 5.60
N ASP A 8 -14.82 -1.35 6.76
CA ASP A 8 -13.84 -0.98 7.77
C ASP A 8 -13.17 -2.20 8.41
N GLU A 9 -13.93 -3.26 8.66
CA GLU A 9 -13.40 -4.53 9.15
C GLU A 9 -12.52 -5.22 8.10
N ILE A 10 -12.91 -5.20 6.82
CA ILE A 10 -12.08 -5.74 5.73
C ILE A 10 -10.77 -4.95 5.63
N ARG A 11 -10.83 -3.62 5.69
CA ARG A 11 -9.64 -2.74 5.65
C ARG A 11 -8.70 -3.00 6.83
N GLU A 12 -9.25 -3.17 8.03
CA GLU A 12 -8.49 -3.48 9.23
C GLU A 12 -7.74 -4.81 9.09
N GLN A 13 -8.44 -5.86 8.66
CA GLN A 13 -7.85 -7.18 8.37
C GLN A 13 -6.77 -7.09 7.29
N PHE A 14 -7.03 -6.35 6.21
CA PHE A 14 -6.07 -6.16 5.13
C PHE A 14 -4.81 -5.41 5.58
N SER A 15 -4.96 -4.31 6.31
CA SER A 15 -3.83 -3.54 6.87
C SER A 15 -2.97 -4.39 7.81
N GLN A 16 -3.59 -5.22 8.64
CA GLN A 16 -2.88 -6.13 9.54
C GLN A 16 -2.15 -7.24 8.77
N ALA A 17 -2.83 -7.88 7.81
CA ALA A 17 -2.24 -8.92 6.98
C ALA A 17 -1.06 -8.38 6.14
N MET A 18 -1.20 -7.18 5.60
CA MET A 18 -0.15 -6.47 4.88
C MET A 18 1.05 -6.15 5.78
N SER A 19 0.81 -5.68 7.01
CA SER A 19 1.87 -5.43 7.99
C SER A 19 2.61 -6.70 8.38
N ALA A 20 1.89 -7.81 8.59
CA ALA A 20 2.50 -9.10 8.92
C ALA A 20 3.34 -9.66 7.76
N MET A 21 2.83 -9.59 6.53
CA MET A 21 3.57 -9.98 5.33
C MET A 21 4.84 -9.14 5.18
N TYR A 22 4.72 -7.80 5.28
CA TYR A 22 5.86 -6.90 5.10
C TYR A 22 6.92 -7.08 6.21
N GLN A 23 6.51 -7.37 7.45
CA GLN A 23 7.43 -7.70 8.53
C GLN A 23 8.21 -9.01 8.25
N GLN A 24 7.56 -10.00 7.64
CA GLN A 24 8.22 -11.25 7.27
C GLN A 24 9.19 -11.06 6.10
N GLU A 25 8.86 -10.19 5.15
CA GLU A 25 9.70 -9.85 4.00
C GLU A 25 10.88 -8.92 4.37
N VAL A 26 10.66 -8.00 5.31
CA VAL A 26 11.61 -6.96 5.74
C VAL A 26 11.69 -6.94 7.27
N PRO A 27 12.55 -7.74 7.91
CA PRO A 27 12.61 -7.85 9.38
C PRO A 27 12.85 -6.52 10.10
N GLN A 28 13.60 -5.58 9.49
CA GLN A 28 13.84 -4.24 10.04
C GLN A 28 12.55 -3.43 10.24
N TYR A 29 11.48 -3.72 9.48
CA TYR A 29 10.18 -3.11 9.72
C TYR A 29 9.59 -3.53 11.08
N GLY A 30 9.81 -4.78 11.51
CA GLY A 30 9.42 -5.24 12.85
C GLY A 30 10.14 -4.45 13.95
N THR A 31 11.45 -4.28 13.81
CA THR A 31 12.25 -3.46 14.72
C THR A 31 11.79 -2.00 14.76
N LEU A 32 11.41 -1.43 13.61
CA LEU A 32 10.85 -0.08 13.54
C LEU A 32 9.50 0.02 14.27
N LEU A 33 8.64 -1.01 14.18
CA LEU A 33 7.35 -1.02 14.90
C LEU A 33 7.55 -1.02 16.41
N GLU A 34 8.50 -1.81 16.92
CA GLU A 34 8.85 -1.84 18.35
C GLU A 34 9.37 -0.47 18.81
N LEU A 35 10.33 0.11 18.07
CA LEU A 35 10.86 1.43 18.37
C LEU A 35 9.78 2.52 18.39
N VAL A 36 8.88 2.51 17.41
CA VAL A 36 7.79 3.49 17.33
C VAL A 36 6.81 3.31 18.49
N ALA A 37 6.52 2.08 18.92
CA ALA A 37 5.68 1.82 20.08
C ALA A 37 6.31 2.38 21.36
N ASP A 38 7.61 2.14 21.59
CA ASP A 38 8.33 2.65 22.76
C ASP A 38 8.37 4.18 22.79
N VAL A 39 8.67 4.82 21.65
CA VAL A 39 8.69 6.29 21.55
C VAL A 39 7.30 6.87 21.78
N ASN A 40 6.26 6.29 21.18
CA ASN A 40 4.89 6.78 21.35
C ASN A 40 4.43 6.66 22.81
N LEU A 41 4.74 5.54 23.47
CA LEU A 41 4.45 5.35 24.89
C LEU A 41 5.16 6.40 25.74
N ALA A 42 6.47 6.60 25.52
CA ALA A 42 7.25 7.60 26.26
C ALA A 42 6.72 9.03 26.05
N VAL A 43 6.31 9.39 24.84
CA VAL A 43 5.72 10.72 24.56
C VAL A 43 4.42 10.91 25.33
N LEU A 44 3.55 9.91 25.37
CA LEU A 44 2.27 9.98 26.06
C LEU A 44 2.44 10.02 27.59
N GLU A 45 3.37 9.24 28.14
CA GLU A 45 3.70 9.26 29.57
C GLU A 45 4.29 10.60 30.02
N ASN A 46 5.13 11.21 29.20
CA ASN A 46 5.79 12.49 29.50
C ASN A 46 4.92 13.72 29.14
N ASN A 47 3.78 13.53 28.47
CA ASN A 47 2.90 14.62 28.05
C ASN A 47 1.42 14.28 28.31
N PRO A 48 0.95 14.36 29.57
CA PRO A 48 -0.43 14.01 29.94
C PRO A 48 -1.47 14.88 29.24
N GLN A 49 -1.15 16.14 28.92
CA GLN A 49 -2.04 17.03 28.17
C GLN A 49 -2.25 16.54 26.73
N LEU A 50 -1.20 16.02 26.08
CA LEU A 50 -1.32 15.41 24.75
C LEU A 50 -2.14 14.12 24.84
N HIS A 51 -1.88 13.28 25.84
CA HIS A 51 -2.65 12.07 26.07
C HIS A 51 -4.15 12.36 26.21
N GLU A 52 -4.54 13.30 27.08
CA GLU A 52 -5.95 13.72 27.22
C GLU A 52 -6.55 14.22 25.91
N LYS A 53 -5.81 15.03 25.14
CA LYS A 53 -6.28 15.51 23.82
C LYS A 53 -6.53 14.35 22.86
N MET A 54 -5.63 13.37 22.79
CA MET A 54 -5.76 12.23 21.90
C MET A 54 -6.90 11.29 22.31
N VAL A 55 -7.13 11.11 23.62
CA VAL A 55 -8.28 10.36 24.13
C VAL A 55 -9.59 11.08 23.76
N ASN A 56 -9.67 12.38 23.99
CA ASN A 56 -10.87 13.17 23.67
C ASN A 56 -11.19 13.25 22.17
N ALA A 57 -10.16 13.07 21.32
CA ALA A 57 -10.29 13.05 19.86
C ALA A 57 -10.38 11.64 19.27
N ASP A 58 -10.46 10.59 20.10
CA ASP A 58 -10.48 9.17 19.70
C ASP A 58 -9.31 8.76 18.77
N GLU A 59 -8.17 9.46 18.88
CA GLU A 59 -6.98 9.21 18.06
C GLU A 59 -6.04 8.17 18.67
N LEU A 60 -6.20 7.90 19.97
CA LEU A 60 -5.34 6.98 20.71
C LEU A 60 -5.50 5.54 20.19
N ALA A 61 -6.74 5.12 19.91
CA ALA A 61 -7.04 3.77 19.43
C ALA A 61 -6.42 3.50 18.04
N ARG A 62 -6.46 4.49 17.14
CA ARG A 62 -5.89 4.35 15.79
C ARG A 62 -4.38 4.45 15.73
N LEU A 63 -3.71 5.12 16.67
CA LEU A 63 -2.26 5.36 16.63
C LEU A 63 -1.45 4.07 16.44
N ASN A 64 -1.86 2.98 17.09
CA ASN A 64 -1.15 1.69 17.06
C ASN A 64 -1.37 0.90 15.76
N VAL A 65 -2.42 1.21 15.01
CA VAL A 65 -2.79 0.53 13.75
C VAL A 65 -2.59 1.41 12.52
N GLU A 66 -2.32 2.71 12.72
CA GLU A 66 -2.15 3.67 11.66
C GLU A 66 -0.87 3.39 10.86
N ARG A 67 -1.10 3.05 9.60
CA ARG A 67 -0.07 2.69 8.63
C ARG A 67 -0.41 3.31 7.29
N HIS A 68 0.63 3.60 6.51
CA HIS A 68 0.46 3.89 5.09
C HIS A 68 1.37 3.05 4.22
N GLY A 69 0.81 2.45 3.19
CA GLY A 69 1.55 1.72 2.17
C GLY A 69 1.80 2.59 0.94
N ALA A 70 2.81 2.23 0.14
CA ALA A 70 3.02 2.80 -1.17
C ALA A 70 3.27 1.71 -2.23
N ILE A 71 2.58 1.81 -3.35
CA ILE A 71 2.68 0.86 -4.47
C ILE A 71 2.80 1.62 -5.80
N ARG A 72 3.27 0.92 -6.83
CA ARG A 72 3.40 1.45 -8.18
C ARG A 72 2.80 0.48 -9.18
N VAL A 73 2.01 0.98 -10.11
CA VAL A 73 1.41 0.20 -11.20
C VAL A 73 1.86 0.74 -12.55
N GLY A 74 1.87 -0.14 -13.55
CA GLY A 74 2.38 0.15 -14.88
C GLY A 74 1.30 0.51 -15.90
N THR A 75 0.03 0.17 -15.64
CA THR A 75 -1.06 0.40 -16.60
C THR A 75 -2.30 1.05 -15.99
N ALA A 76 -3.06 1.74 -16.84
CA ALA A 76 -4.35 2.32 -16.45
C ALA A 76 -5.36 1.24 -16.03
N GLN A 77 -5.30 0.05 -16.64
CA GLN A 77 -6.14 -1.09 -16.30
C GLN A 77 -5.83 -1.60 -14.88
N GLU A 78 -4.55 -1.74 -14.53
CA GLU A 78 -4.10 -2.09 -13.19
C GLU A 78 -4.62 -1.08 -12.15
N LEU A 79 -4.46 0.22 -12.41
CA LEU A 79 -4.96 1.28 -11.52
C LEU A 79 -6.49 1.23 -11.37
N ALA A 80 -7.22 1.01 -12.46
CA ALA A 80 -8.68 0.93 -12.45
C ALA A 80 -9.18 -0.29 -11.66
N THR A 81 -8.49 -1.44 -11.74
CA THR A 81 -8.81 -2.62 -10.94
C THR A 81 -8.45 -2.42 -9.47
N LEU A 82 -7.30 -1.80 -9.15
CA LEU A 82 -6.96 -1.43 -7.77
C LEU A 82 -8.02 -0.51 -7.15
N ARG A 83 -8.56 0.44 -7.90
CA ARG A 83 -9.67 1.28 -7.42
C ARG A 83 -10.89 0.45 -7.00
N ARG A 84 -11.23 -0.60 -7.74
CA ARG A 84 -12.34 -1.52 -7.40
C ARG A 84 -12.02 -2.30 -6.13
N MET A 85 -10.81 -2.87 -6.05
CA MET A 85 -10.31 -3.58 -4.87
C MET A 85 -10.33 -2.71 -3.61
N PHE A 86 -9.81 -1.48 -3.69
CA PHE A 86 -9.80 -0.54 -2.57
C PHE A 86 -11.20 -0.06 -2.18
N ALA A 87 -12.14 0.03 -3.12
CA ALA A 87 -13.52 0.39 -2.81
C ALA A 87 -14.23 -0.62 -1.90
N ILE A 88 -13.93 -1.93 -2.03
CA ILE A 88 -14.44 -2.98 -1.11
C ILE A 88 -14.02 -2.72 0.34
N MET A 89 -12.83 -2.15 0.51
CA MET A 89 -12.24 -1.76 1.80
C MET A 89 -12.63 -0.34 2.22
N GLY A 90 -13.60 0.31 1.55
CA GLY A 90 -14.03 1.67 1.89
C GLY A 90 -12.96 2.73 1.62
N MET A 91 -12.04 2.45 0.70
CA MET A 91 -10.93 3.34 0.37
C MET A 91 -11.13 3.96 -1.01
N TYR A 92 -11.06 5.29 -1.07
CA TYR A 92 -11.36 6.08 -2.26
C TYR A 92 -10.13 6.86 -2.73
N PRO A 93 -9.98 7.13 -4.04
CA PRO A 93 -8.87 7.93 -4.54
C PRO A 93 -9.04 9.39 -4.12
N VAL A 94 -8.17 9.86 -3.22
CA VAL A 94 -8.18 11.22 -2.72
C VAL A 94 -6.96 11.97 -3.21
N SER A 95 -7.21 13.16 -3.77
CA SER A 95 -6.21 14.09 -4.31
C SER A 95 -5.44 13.54 -5.53
N TYR A 96 -4.60 14.41 -6.10
CA TYR A 96 -3.76 14.14 -7.26
C TYR A 96 -2.36 14.69 -7.01
N TYR A 97 -1.35 13.89 -7.38
CA TYR A 97 0.06 14.23 -7.21
C TYR A 97 0.79 14.01 -8.53
N ASP A 98 1.37 15.06 -9.11
CA ASP A 98 2.22 14.96 -10.30
C ASP A 98 3.70 14.99 -9.91
N LEU A 99 4.36 13.83 -9.92
CA LEU A 99 5.78 13.73 -9.56
C LEU A 99 6.70 13.96 -10.78
N SER A 100 6.15 14.17 -11.98
CA SER A 100 6.96 14.52 -13.15
C SER A 100 7.68 15.86 -12.96
N GLN A 101 7.12 16.75 -12.14
CA GLN A 101 7.76 18.01 -11.72
C GLN A 101 9.07 17.80 -10.94
N ALA A 102 9.23 16.63 -10.32
CA ALA A 102 10.43 16.22 -9.59
C ALA A 102 11.32 15.26 -10.40
N GLY A 103 11.07 15.11 -11.71
CA GLY A 103 11.82 14.22 -12.60
C GLY A 103 11.48 12.74 -12.43
N VAL A 104 10.42 12.39 -11.69
CA VAL A 104 9.99 11.00 -11.51
C VAL A 104 8.85 10.71 -12.49
N PRO A 105 8.91 9.64 -13.31
CA PRO A 105 7.96 9.42 -14.41
C PRO A 105 6.62 8.82 -13.94
N VAL A 106 6.01 9.39 -12.91
CA VAL A 106 4.73 8.93 -12.34
C VAL A 106 3.80 10.09 -11.98
N HIS A 107 2.52 9.77 -11.91
CA HIS A 107 1.53 10.56 -11.18
C HIS A 107 0.72 9.65 -10.26
N SER A 108 0.08 10.19 -9.22
CA SER A 108 -0.39 9.39 -8.10
C SER A 108 -1.68 9.91 -7.47
N THR A 109 -2.32 9.06 -6.67
CA THR A 109 -3.42 9.38 -5.74
C THR A 109 -3.26 8.57 -4.46
N ALA A 110 -3.96 8.94 -3.39
CA ALA A 110 -4.00 8.17 -2.15
C ALA A 110 -5.36 7.50 -1.97
N PHE A 111 -5.40 6.17 -1.93
CA PHE A 111 -6.60 5.42 -1.57
C PHE A 111 -6.76 5.41 -0.06
N ARG A 112 -7.84 5.98 0.47
CA ARG A 112 -8.11 6.04 1.91
C ARG A 112 -9.60 6.17 2.23
N PRO A 113 -10.02 5.85 3.46
CA PRO A 113 -11.34 6.23 3.95
C PRO A 113 -11.50 7.75 3.99
N ILE A 114 -12.73 8.21 3.86
CA ILE A 114 -13.08 9.64 3.85
C ILE A 114 -14.04 10.04 4.98
N ASP A 115 -14.74 9.07 5.56
CA ASP A 115 -15.63 9.27 6.70
C ASP A 115 -14.83 9.34 8.02
N ASP A 116 -15.26 10.21 8.93
CA ASP A 116 -14.57 10.45 10.19
C ASP A 116 -14.58 9.21 11.10
N ALA A 117 -15.69 8.46 11.16
CA ALA A 117 -15.77 7.24 11.96
C ALA A 117 -14.88 6.13 11.36
N SER A 118 -14.88 5.99 10.03
CA SER A 118 -14.00 5.04 9.34
C SER A 118 -12.50 5.37 9.52
N LEU A 119 -12.15 6.65 9.52
CA LEU A 119 -10.79 7.14 9.78
C LEU A 119 -10.38 7.02 11.26
N ALA A 120 -11.33 7.19 12.19
CA ALA A 120 -11.11 7.00 13.62
C ALA A 120 -10.87 5.52 13.93
N ARG A 121 -11.58 4.61 13.25
CA ARG A 121 -11.40 3.16 13.42
C ARG A 121 -10.10 2.65 12.81
N ASN A 122 -9.89 2.89 11.51
CA ASN A 122 -8.69 2.42 10.82
C ASN A 122 -8.33 3.37 9.66
N PRO A 123 -7.31 4.24 9.83
CA PRO A 123 -6.92 5.24 8.84
C PRO A 123 -5.98 4.71 7.75
N PHE A 124 -5.95 3.39 7.51
CA PHE A 124 -5.06 2.80 6.52
C PHE A 124 -5.22 3.45 5.15
N ARG A 125 -4.09 3.79 4.54
CA ARG A 125 -4.03 4.47 3.24
C ARG A 125 -2.95 3.87 2.37
N VAL A 126 -3.19 3.84 1.05
CA VAL A 126 -2.21 3.37 0.07
C VAL A 126 -1.97 4.47 -0.95
N PHE A 127 -0.73 4.96 -1.00
CA PHE A 127 -0.28 5.87 -2.04
C PHE A 127 0.03 5.06 -3.30
N THR A 128 -0.77 5.26 -4.35
CA THR A 128 -0.70 4.47 -5.58
C THR A 128 -0.23 5.35 -6.71
N SER A 129 0.92 5.01 -7.29
CA SER A 129 1.51 5.73 -8.43
C SER A 129 1.33 4.96 -9.72
N LEU A 130 0.95 5.64 -10.80
CA LEU A 130 0.90 5.10 -12.15
C LEU A 130 2.11 5.58 -12.95
N LEU A 131 2.86 4.63 -13.51
CA LEU A 131 3.96 4.88 -14.43
C LEU A 131 3.47 5.56 -15.71
N ARG A 132 4.16 6.62 -16.11
CA ARG A 132 3.91 7.39 -17.33
C ARG A 132 4.93 7.00 -18.40
N LEU A 133 4.60 5.96 -19.17
CA LEU A 133 5.49 5.43 -20.21
C LEU A 133 5.87 6.48 -21.28
N GLU A 134 5.01 7.47 -21.52
CA GLU A 134 5.28 8.56 -22.46
C GLU A 134 6.47 9.45 -22.04
N LEU A 135 6.91 9.36 -20.78
CA LEU A 135 8.09 10.06 -20.25
C LEU A 135 9.40 9.26 -20.40
N ILE A 136 9.35 8.01 -20.90
CA ILE A 136 10.54 7.21 -21.23
C ILE A 136 11.10 7.70 -22.56
N GLU A 137 12.27 8.32 -22.61
CA GLU A 137 12.79 8.96 -23.82
C GLU A 137 13.14 7.95 -24.91
N ASN A 138 13.75 6.83 -24.51
CA ASN A 138 14.11 5.77 -25.44
C ASN A 138 12.86 5.02 -25.94
N GLU A 139 12.46 5.25 -27.19
CA GLU A 139 11.26 4.65 -27.78
C GLU A 139 11.29 3.11 -27.79
N ILE A 140 12.45 2.50 -27.99
CA ILE A 140 12.61 1.04 -27.99
C ILE A 140 12.33 0.49 -26.59
N LEU A 141 12.90 1.12 -25.54
CA LEU A 141 12.64 0.73 -24.16
C LEU A 141 11.19 1.00 -23.75
N ARG A 142 10.61 2.10 -24.22
CA ARG A 142 9.20 2.43 -23.99
C ARG A 142 8.28 1.34 -24.55
N GLN A 143 8.50 0.92 -25.79
CA GLN A 143 7.72 -0.15 -26.42
C GLN A 143 7.90 -1.48 -25.70
N LYS A 144 9.14 -1.81 -25.31
CA LYS A 144 9.45 -3.02 -24.56
C LYS A 144 8.78 -3.03 -23.18
N ALA A 145 8.81 -1.92 -22.46
CA ALA A 145 8.11 -1.76 -21.18
C ALA A 145 6.59 -1.94 -21.33
N ALA A 146 5.99 -1.32 -22.36
CA ALA A 146 4.57 -1.49 -22.66
C ALA A 146 4.21 -2.95 -22.99
N GLU A 147 5.08 -3.68 -23.67
CA GLU A 147 4.90 -5.10 -23.97
C GLU A 147 4.95 -5.99 -22.73
N ILE A 148 5.92 -5.79 -21.86
CA ILE A 148 6.04 -6.55 -20.63
C ILE A 148 4.82 -6.31 -19.74
N LEU A 149 4.41 -5.03 -19.60
CA LEU A 149 3.28 -4.65 -18.76
C LEU A 149 1.93 -5.16 -19.27
N ARG A 150 1.70 -5.25 -20.58
CA ARG A 150 0.43 -5.79 -21.12
C ARG A 150 0.30 -7.31 -21.00
N GLN A 151 1.42 -8.02 -20.80
CA GLN A 151 1.46 -9.49 -20.77
C GLN A 151 1.29 -10.06 -19.36
N ARG A 152 1.40 -9.24 -18.31
CA ARG A 152 1.22 -9.69 -16.92
C ARG A 152 -0.23 -9.53 -16.46
N ASP A 153 -0.60 -10.33 -15.47
CA ASP A 153 -1.78 -10.10 -14.64
C ASP A 153 -1.33 -10.06 -13.17
N ILE A 154 -1.45 -8.89 -12.54
CA ILE A 154 -1.04 -8.68 -11.15
C ILE A 154 -2.09 -9.17 -10.14
N PHE A 155 -3.28 -9.53 -10.61
CA PHE A 155 -4.38 -10.00 -9.76
C PHE A 155 -4.59 -11.48 -9.96
N THR A 156 -4.74 -12.22 -8.87
CA THR A 156 -5.06 -13.63 -8.97
C THR A 156 -6.44 -13.81 -9.64
N PRO A 157 -6.68 -14.95 -10.32
CA PRO A 157 -7.99 -15.24 -10.89
C PRO A 157 -9.11 -15.21 -9.83
N ARG A 158 -8.82 -15.67 -8.60
CA ARG A 158 -9.80 -15.67 -7.51
C ARG A 158 -10.07 -14.27 -6.97
N CYS A 159 -9.05 -13.41 -6.85
CA CYS A 159 -9.24 -12.00 -6.51
C CYS A 159 -10.22 -11.33 -7.49
N ARG A 160 -10.05 -11.55 -8.81
CA ARG A 160 -10.95 -11.02 -9.83
C ARG A 160 -12.38 -11.55 -9.69
N GLN A 161 -12.55 -12.85 -9.43
CA GLN A 161 -13.88 -13.42 -9.19
C GLN A 161 -14.56 -12.78 -7.98
N LEU A 162 -13.83 -12.59 -6.88
CA LEU A 162 -14.35 -11.95 -5.67
C LEU A 162 -14.74 -10.49 -5.92
N LEU A 163 -14.01 -9.74 -6.76
CA LEU A 163 -14.43 -8.40 -7.19
C LEU A 163 -15.79 -8.42 -7.89
N GLU A 164 -16.00 -9.35 -8.82
CA GLU A 164 -17.28 -9.49 -9.53
C GLU A 164 -18.40 -9.95 -8.59
N GLU A 165 -18.14 -10.91 -7.70
CA GLU A 165 -19.09 -11.38 -6.68
C GLU A 165 -19.54 -10.22 -5.78
N TYR A 166 -18.61 -9.39 -5.30
CA TYR A 166 -18.91 -8.23 -4.47
C TYR A 166 -19.83 -7.24 -5.18
N GLU A 167 -19.54 -6.93 -6.45
CA GLU A 167 -20.34 -5.99 -7.24
C GLU A 167 -21.75 -6.51 -7.52
N GLN A 168 -21.92 -7.83 -7.69
CA GLN A 168 -23.22 -8.46 -7.91
C GLN A 168 -24.06 -8.55 -6.64
N GLN A 169 -23.44 -8.84 -5.49
CA GLN A 169 -24.15 -9.08 -4.24
C GLN A 169 -24.21 -7.86 -3.31
N GLY A 170 -23.39 -6.83 -3.57
CA GLY A 170 -23.34 -5.57 -2.81
C GLY A 170 -22.62 -5.64 -1.46
N GLY A 171 -21.83 -6.68 -1.18
CA GLY A 171 -21.13 -6.86 0.10
C GLY A 171 -20.38 -8.19 0.15
N PHE A 172 -19.75 -8.51 1.28
CA PHE A 172 -19.22 -9.85 1.56
C PHE A 172 -19.77 -10.40 2.87
N ASN A 173 -19.84 -11.74 2.97
CA ASN A 173 -19.82 -12.39 4.28
C ASN A 173 -18.38 -12.56 4.79
N GLU A 174 -18.22 -12.97 6.04
CA GLU A 174 -16.90 -13.10 6.68
C GLU A 174 -15.93 -14.02 5.92
N THR A 175 -16.40 -15.18 5.43
CA THR A 175 -15.55 -16.13 4.70
C THR A 175 -15.06 -15.55 3.37
N GLN A 176 -15.94 -14.90 2.60
CA GLN A 176 -15.57 -14.25 1.35
C GLN A 176 -14.58 -13.10 1.60
N ALA A 177 -14.77 -12.33 2.68
CA ALA A 177 -13.87 -11.23 3.01
C ALA A 177 -12.48 -11.72 3.43
N GLN A 178 -12.40 -12.77 4.24
CA GLN A 178 -11.13 -13.38 4.61
C GLN A 178 -10.39 -13.91 3.37
N GLU A 179 -11.09 -14.60 2.47
CA GLU A 179 -10.54 -15.07 1.20
C GLU A 179 -10.07 -13.90 0.33
N PHE A 180 -10.88 -12.84 0.22
CA PHE A 180 -10.54 -11.62 -0.51
C PHE A 180 -9.27 -10.96 0.02
N VAL A 181 -9.11 -10.86 1.34
CA VAL A 181 -7.90 -10.29 1.95
C VAL A 181 -6.66 -11.10 1.55
N GLN A 182 -6.72 -12.43 1.60
CA GLN A 182 -5.59 -13.27 1.21
C GLN A 182 -5.27 -13.16 -0.29
N GLU A 183 -6.29 -13.22 -1.15
CA GLU A 183 -6.10 -13.13 -2.60
C GLU A 183 -5.64 -11.74 -3.06
N ALA A 184 -6.10 -10.68 -2.39
CA ALA A 184 -5.61 -9.32 -2.65
C ALA A 184 -4.17 -9.13 -2.16
N LEU A 185 -3.77 -9.78 -1.07
CA LEU A 185 -2.42 -9.68 -0.52
C LEU A 185 -1.35 -10.20 -1.50
N GLU A 186 -1.67 -11.24 -2.28
CA GLU A 186 -0.76 -11.79 -3.31
C GLU A 186 -0.37 -10.77 -4.39
N THR A 187 -1.22 -9.76 -4.67
CA THR A 187 -0.88 -8.68 -5.62
C THR A 187 0.31 -7.81 -5.13
N PHE A 188 0.55 -7.77 -3.82
CA PHE A 188 1.53 -6.89 -3.18
C PHE A 188 2.74 -7.63 -2.61
N ARG A 189 2.77 -8.96 -2.73
CA ARG A 189 3.86 -9.80 -2.22
C ARG A 189 5.16 -9.54 -2.97
N TRP A 190 6.28 -9.58 -2.26
CA TRP A 190 7.60 -9.52 -2.89
C TRP A 190 7.91 -10.83 -3.62
N HIS A 191 8.34 -10.71 -4.89
CA HIS A 191 8.84 -11.82 -5.68
C HIS A 191 10.31 -11.57 -6.05
N GLN A 192 11.20 -12.51 -5.68
CA GLN A 192 12.64 -12.37 -5.94
C GLN A 192 13.00 -12.46 -7.42
N SER A 193 12.20 -13.18 -8.23
CA SER A 193 12.47 -13.40 -9.64
C SER A 193 11.89 -12.28 -10.50
N ALA A 194 12.73 -11.65 -11.31
CA ALA A 194 12.30 -10.73 -12.36
C ALA A 194 11.58 -11.50 -13.50
N THR A 195 10.70 -10.81 -14.22
CA THR A 195 9.96 -11.32 -15.39
C THR A 195 10.70 -11.12 -16.72
N VAL A 196 11.91 -10.55 -16.65
CA VAL A 196 12.72 -10.16 -17.80
C VAL A 196 14.15 -10.69 -17.64
N ASP A 197 14.87 -10.78 -18.74
CA ASP A 197 16.30 -11.08 -18.73
C ASP A 197 17.14 -9.93 -18.14
N GLU A 198 18.38 -10.23 -17.75
CA GLU A 198 19.29 -9.28 -17.10
C GLU A 198 19.60 -8.06 -17.96
N GLU A 199 19.74 -8.23 -19.27
CA GLU A 199 20.04 -7.13 -20.20
C GLU A 199 18.88 -6.13 -20.23
N THR A 200 17.65 -6.64 -20.33
CA THR A 200 16.42 -5.84 -20.23
C THR A 200 16.31 -5.12 -18.90
N TYR A 201 16.55 -5.83 -17.79
CA TYR A 201 16.51 -5.23 -16.45
C TYR A 201 17.50 -4.08 -16.34
N ARG A 202 18.75 -4.28 -16.76
CA ARG A 202 19.80 -3.24 -16.73
C ARG A 202 19.44 -2.03 -17.59
N ALA A 203 18.88 -2.26 -18.78
CA ALA A 203 18.47 -1.18 -19.68
C ALA A 203 17.36 -0.32 -19.05
N LEU A 204 16.31 -0.94 -18.51
CA LEU A 204 15.22 -0.23 -17.83
C LEU A 204 15.69 0.45 -16.54
N HIS A 205 16.63 -0.15 -15.81
CA HIS A 205 17.18 0.40 -14.58
C HIS A 205 18.02 1.66 -14.84
N ASN A 206 18.82 1.64 -15.91
CA ASN A 206 19.65 2.78 -16.33
C ASN A 206 18.81 3.95 -16.82
N GLU A 207 17.66 3.69 -17.44
CA GLU A 207 16.72 4.75 -17.83
C GLU A 207 16.17 5.45 -16.56
N HIS A 208 15.60 4.68 -15.64
CA HIS A 208 15.25 5.16 -14.31
C HIS A 208 14.97 3.96 -13.39
N ARG A 209 15.53 3.94 -12.17
CA ARG A 209 15.35 2.84 -11.20
C ARG A 209 13.88 2.44 -10.97
N LEU A 210 12.97 3.42 -10.97
CA LEU A 210 11.52 3.21 -10.83
C LEU A 210 10.93 2.45 -12.02
N ILE A 211 11.42 2.65 -13.24
CA ILE A 211 10.90 1.94 -14.42
C ILE A 211 11.20 0.44 -14.26
N ALA A 212 12.44 0.08 -13.91
CA ALA A 212 12.78 -1.32 -13.64
C ALA A 212 11.94 -1.91 -12.50
N ASP A 213 11.77 -1.17 -11.41
CA ASP A 213 10.95 -1.56 -10.26
C ASP A 213 9.48 -1.88 -10.63
N VAL A 214 8.89 -1.13 -11.56
CA VAL A 214 7.50 -1.34 -11.99
C VAL A 214 7.39 -2.42 -13.06
N VAL A 215 8.30 -2.44 -14.03
CA VAL A 215 8.17 -3.24 -15.25
C VAL A 215 8.71 -4.65 -15.08
N CYS A 216 9.80 -4.82 -14.33
CA CYS A 216 10.55 -6.07 -14.30
C CYS A 216 10.03 -7.12 -13.31
N PHE A 217 8.96 -6.83 -12.57
CA PHE A 217 8.46 -7.72 -11.52
C PHE A 217 7.02 -8.20 -11.81
N PRO A 218 6.62 -9.37 -11.27
CA PRO A 218 5.31 -9.97 -11.54
C PRO A 218 4.13 -9.12 -11.09
N GLY A 219 4.28 -8.39 -9.98
CA GLY A 219 3.21 -7.63 -9.33
C GLY A 219 3.62 -6.21 -8.95
N CYS A 220 2.82 -5.57 -8.10
CA CYS A 220 3.09 -4.24 -7.56
C CYS A 220 3.42 -4.32 -6.07
N HIS A 221 4.60 -4.86 -5.77
CA HIS A 221 5.07 -5.09 -4.40
C HIS A 221 5.05 -3.81 -3.55
N ILE A 222 5.00 -3.97 -2.23
CA ILE A 222 5.03 -2.85 -1.28
C ILE A 222 6.39 -2.14 -1.37
N ASN A 223 6.39 -0.86 -1.75
CA ASN A 223 7.62 -0.05 -1.77
C ASN A 223 8.09 0.25 -0.35
N HIS A 224 7.14 0.63 0.50
CA HIS A 224 7.32 0.83 1.93
C HIS A 224 5.98 0.75 2.64
N LEU A 225 6.04 0.38 3.91
CA LEU A 225 4.93 0.47 4.85
C LEU A 225 5.42 1.29 6.05
N THR A 226 4.71 2.37 6.36
CA THR A 226 5.20 3.36 7.32
C THR A 226 4.24 3.50 8.50
N PRO A 227 4.71 3.23 9.74
CA PRO A 227 3.93 3.44 10.95
C PRO A 227 3.85 4.92 11.32
N ARG A 228 2.90 5.30 12.17
CA ARG A 228 2.81 6.66 12.75
C ARG A 228 3.59 6.76 14.06
N THR A 229 4.45 7.75 14.16
CA THR A 229 5.11 8.16 15.41
C THR A 229 4.64 9.54 15.87
N LEU A 230 4.64 9.77 17.19
CA LEU A 230 4.37 11.06 17.81
C LEU A 230 5.60 11.97 17.87
N ASP A 231 6.81 11.41 17.74
CA ASP A 231 8.07 12.16 17.80
C ASP A 231 9.09 11.58 16.83
N ILE A 232 9.15 12.16 15.62
CA ILE A 232 10.05 11.71 14.56
C ILE A 232 11.52 12.00 14.88
N ASP A 233 11.82 13.06 15.62
CA ASP A 233 13.18 13.41 15.99
C ASP A 233 13.74 12.37 16.97
N ARG A 234 12.90 11.93 17.93
CA ARG A 234 13.27 10.87 18.87
C ARG A 234 13.47 9.54 18.16
N VAL A 235 12.52 9.12 17.30
CA VAL A 235 12.68 7.90 16.50
C VAL A 235 13.96 7.98 15.67
N GLN A 236 14.21 9.08 14.95
CA GLN A 236 15.40 9.25 14.13
C GLN A 236 16.70 9.11 14.95
N SER A 237 16.75 9.67 16.15
CA SER A 237 17.92 9.57 17.03
C SER A 237 18.19 8.14 17.53
N MET A 238 17.14 7.33 17.69
CA MET A 238 17.23 5.97 18.22
C MET A 238 17.43 4.92 17.12
N MET A 239 17.02 5.19 15.87
CA MET A 239 17.17 4.25 14.76
C MET A 239 18.58 3.65 14.64
N PRO A 240 19.70 4.42 14.71
CA PRO A 240 21.05 3.86 14.63
C PRO A 240 21.42 2.87 15.75
N GLU A 241 20.72 2.91 16.89
CA GLU A 241 20.90 1.97 18.00
C GLU A 241 20.17 0.64 17.76
N CYS A 242 19.28 0.60 16.77
CA CYS A 242 18.42 -0.54 16.45
C CYS A 242 18.77 -1.25 15.13
N GLY A 243 19.91 -0.91 14.50
CA GLY A 243 20.40 -1.53 13.25
C GLY A 243 20.15 -0.70 12.00
#